data_AF-B1M0W4-F1
#
_entry.id   AF-B1M0W4-F1
#
_cell.length_a   1.000
_cell.length_b   1.000
_cell.length_c   1.000
_cell.angle_alpha   90.00
_cell.angle_beta   90.00
_cell.angle_gamma   90.00
#
_symmetry.space_group_name_H-M   'P 1'
#
loop_
_entity.id
_entity.type
_entity.pdbx_description
1 polymer ?
#
loop_
_entity_poly.entity_id
_entity_poly.type
_entity_poly.pdbx_seq_one_letter_code
_entity_poly.pdbx_strand_id
1 'polypeptide(L)'
;MAVTTAAPAAGPGQNQSARAALAAFVGTTIEWYDFFIYGTAAALVFGPLFFTAESPYIATLSAFGTFAVGFLARPLGGLIFGHLGDRFGRKRALVATLVMMGIATSCIGLLPTYASVGLWAPVMLVVLRLIQGLAVGGEWGGAVLMAAEHAPAGRNTFFASFAQLGSPAGQILSLLAFRLAGLLDKESFLTWGWRVPFLVSILLLFVGLAIRLGVAESPAFEKAQAAGGPPPAPVREVLTAYLKPVLLAAGANTFAIASVYLFNTFMIAFTTQYLGIARATILDALLIAAVVQLVMTPVGARIAEVIRNERLFLQGTLVWAMLAPYPLFWLVETKSVPLIVLGLALNVIGSATFYAVIAGYLAGAFPTRVRYTAISIAYQFCGALAGGLTPIVGTVLAERFQGHWWPIAVFGTCLAGVSFLCVTAIGGYRARQRGFLDG
;
A
#
# COMPACT_ATOMS: atom_id res chain seq x y z
N MET A 1 -42.43 -13.43 -36.88
CA MET A 1 -41.29 -12.55 -37.18
C MET A 1 -40.61 -12.20 -35.86
N ALA A 2 -39.54 -12.92 -35.52
CA ALA A 2 -38.74 -12.64 -34.33
C ALA A 2 -37.64 -11.65 -34.71
N VAL A 3 -37.66 -10.46 -34.12
CA VAL A 3 -36.61 -9.46 -34.26
C VAL A 3 -35.49 -9.85 -33.30
N THR A 4 -34.40 -10.38 -33.85
CA THR A 4 -33.15 -10.65 -33.14
C THR A 4 -32.45 -9.32 -32.87
N THR A 5 -32.44 -8.87 -31.61
CA THR A 5 -31.62 -7.73 -31.17
C THR A 5 -30.16 -8.16 -31.10
N ALA A 6 -29.36 -7.74 -32.08
CA ALA A 6 -27.92 -7.90 -32.05
C ALA A 6 -27.31 -7.07 -30.90
N ALA A 7 -26.48 -7.71 -30.08
CA ALA A 7 -25.70 -7.03 -29.04
C ALA A 7 -24.75 -6.00 -29.68
N PRO A 8 -24.55 -4.81 -29.07
CA PRO A 8 -23.71 -3.79 -29.66
C PRO A 8 -22.24 -4.24 -29.64
N ALA A 9 -21.59 -4.21 -30.80
CA ALA A 9 -20.18 -4.50 -30.95
C ALA A 9 -19.33 -3.48 -30.16
N ALA A 10 -18.36 -4.00 -29.39
CA ALA A 10 -17.43 -3.19 -28.60
C ALA A 10 -16.61 -2.25 -29.50
N GLY A 11 -16.75 -0.94 -29.31
CA GLY A 11 -16.00 0.06 -30.06
C GLY A 11 -14.50 0.09 -29.71
N PRO A 12 -13.63 0.58 -30.61
CA PRO A 12 -12.16 0.55 -30.47
C PRO A 12 -11.61 1.20 -29.18
N GLY A 13 -12.35 2.11 -28.54
CA GLY A 13 -11.97 2.71 -27.25
C GLY A 13 -12.10 1.80 -26.02
N GLN A 14 -12.97 0.78 -26.04
CA GLN A 14 -13.16 -0.13 -24.89
C GLN A 14 -11.94 -1.03 -24.65
N ASN A 15 -11.25 -1.44 -25.72
CA ASN A 15 -10.03 -2.23 -25.62
C ASN A 15 -8.87 -1.45 -24.99
N GLN A 16 -8.81 -0.14 -25.19
CA GLN A 16 -7.76 0.70 -24.60
C GLN A 16 -7.98 0.94 -23.11
N SER A 17 -9.24 1.16 -22.67
CA SER A 17 -9.57 1.29 -21.25
C SER A 17 -9.27 0.03 -20.46
N ALA A 18 -9.65 -1.15 -20.98
CA ALA A 18 -9.37 -2.43 -20.33
C ALA A 18 -7.86 -2.72 -20.25
N ARG A 19 -7.11 -2.42 -21.32
CA ARG A 19 -5.65 -2.57 -21.34
C ARG A 19 -4.96 -1.63 -20.35
N ALA A 20 -5.42 -0.39 -20.23
CA ALA A 20 -4.90 0.58 -19.25
C ALA A 20 -5.19 0.16 -17.81
N ALA A 21 -6.41 -0.34 -17.53
CA ALA A 21 -6.77 -0.88 -16.21
C ALA A 21 -5.92 -2.09 -15.83
N LEU A 22 -5.73 -3.04 -16.77
CA LEU A 22 -4.88 -4.21 -16.55
C LEU A 22 -3.42 -3.81 -16.33
N ALA A 23 -2.90 -2.86 -17.11
CA ALA A 23 -1.55 -2.35 -16.94
C ALA A 23 -1.34 -1.67 -15.58
N ALA A 24 -2.32 -0.88 -15.13
CA ALA A 24 -2.30 -0.26 -13.81
C ALA A 24 -2.38 -1.33 -12.69
N PHE A 25 -3.26 -2.33 -12.83
CA PHE A 25 -3.36 -3.44 -11.89
C PHE A 25 -2.03 -4.19 -11.76
N VAL A 26 -1.47 -4.69 -12.87
CA VAL A 26 -0.23 -5.47 -12.86
C VAL A 26 0.96 -4.64 -12.37
N GLY A 27 1.10 -3.39 -12.82
CA GLY A 27 2.16 -2.50 -12.34
C GLY A 27 2.11 -2.30 -10.84
N THR A 28 0.91 -2.05 -10.31
CA THR A 28 0.70 -1.87 -8.87
C THR A 28 0.88 -3.19 -8.10
N THR A 29 0.51 -4.34 -8.68
CA THR A 29 0.78 -5.66 -8.12
C THR A 29 2.28 -5.91 -7.93
N ILE A 30 3.10 -5.57 -8.92
CA ILE A 30 4.56 -5.74 -8.85
C ILE A 30 5.16 -4.82 -7.78
N GLU A 31 4.74 -3.55 -7.76
CA GLU A 31 5.16 -2.57 -6.76
C GLU A 31 4.85 -3.06 -5.33
N TRP A 32 3.62 -3.53 -5.10
CA TRP A 32 3.21 -4.04 -3.79
C TRP A 32 3.85 -5.38 -3.45
N TYR A 33 4.10 -6.25 -4.43
CA TYR A 33 4.87 -7.48 -4.22
C TYR A 33 6.23 -7.15 -3.60
N ASP A 34 7.01 -6.32 -4.28
CA ASP A 34 8.35 -5.90 -3.85
C ASP A 34 8.34 -5.25 -2.45
N PHE A 35 7.29 -4.48 -2.17
CA PHE A 35 7.14 -3.83 -0.88
C PHE A 35 6.77 -4.81 0.25
N PHE A 36 5.85 -5.75 -0.01
CA PHE A 36 5.40 -6.74 0.97
C PHE A 36 6.46 -7.80 1.23
N ILE A 37 7.22 -8.25 0.22
CA ILE A 37 8.28 -9.25 0.45
C ILE A 37 9.33 -8.71 1.42
N TYR A 38 9.65 -7.41 1.36
CA TYR A 38 10.53 -6.79 2.33
C TYR A 38 9.91 -6.82 3.73
N GLY A 39 8.64 -6.43 3.87
CA GLY A 39 7.94 -6.44 5.16
C GLY A 39 7.89 -7.83 5.79
N THR A 40 7.55 -8.84 4.99
CA THR A 40 7.56 -10.25 5.41
C THR A 40 8.97 -10.71 5.80
N ALA A 41 10.00 -10.35 5.03
CA ALA A 41 11.39 -10.67 5.37
C ALA A 41 11.85 -9.97 6.65
N ALA A 42 11.46 -8.72 6.86
CA ALA A 42 11.76 -7.97 8.07
C ALA A 42 11.16 -8.65 9.31
N ALA A 43 9.94 -9.17 9.19
CA ALA A 43 9.28 -9.91 10.26
C ALA A 43 9.85 -11.32 10.51
N LEU A 44 10.38 -11.99 9.48
CA LEU A 44 10.76 -13.40 9.55
C LEU A 44 12.25 -13.70 9.65
N VAL A 45 13.12 -12.85 9.08
CA VAL A 45 14.50 -13.26 8.77
C VAL A 45 15.55 -12.15 8.87
N PHE A 46 15.22 -10.88 8.61
CA PHE A 46 16.26 -9.84 8.61
C PHE A 46 16.88 -9.60 9.98
N GLY A 47 16.10 -9.68 11.05
CA GLY A 47 16.59 -9.56 12.43
C GLY A 47 17.86 -10.40 12.67
N PRO A 48 17.77 -11.74 12.65
CA PRO A 48 18.92 -12.60 12.93
C PRO A 48 20.01 -12.61 11.84
N LEU A 49 19.72 -12.24 10.59
CA LEU A 49 20.71 -12.32 9.51
C LEU A 49 21.51 -11.04 9.27
N PHE A 50 20.93 -9.87 9.56
CA PHE A 50 21.54 -8.57 9.25
C PHE A 50 21.90 -7.77 10.49
N PHE A 51 21.42 -8.14 11.67
CA PHE A 51 21.68 -7.38 12.90
C PHE A 51 22.26 -8.29 13.98
N THR A 52 23.42 -7.91 14.52
CA THR A 52 23.86 -8.40 15.83
C THR A 52 23.14 -7.60 16.89
N ALA A 53 22.20 -8.25 17.55
CA ALA A 53 21.47 -7.64 18.65
C ALA A 53 21.56 -8.55 19.88
N GLU A 54 21.66 -7.93 21.05
CA GLU A 54 21.69 -8.61 22.34
C GLU A 54 20.40 -9.38 22.63
N SER A 55 19.30 -9.02 21.97
CA SER A 55 18.01 -9.70 22.08
C SER A 55 17.26 -9.80 20.73
N PRO A 56 16.38 -10.81 20.57
CA PRO A 56 15.50 -10.93 19.41
C PRO A 56 14.61 -9.69 19.18
N TYR A 57 14.21 -9.02 20.26
CA TYR A 57 13.43 -7.78 20.21
C TYR A 57 14.19 -6.67 19.48
N ILE A 58 15.45 -6.39 19.84
CA ILE A 58 16.26 -5.34 19.21
C ILE A 58 16.56 -5.69 17.75
N ALA A 59 16.76 -6.97 17.42
CA ALA A 59 16.95 -7.43 16.04
C ALA A 59 15.70 -7.14 15.18
N THR A 60 14.51 -7.50 15.66
CA THR A 60 13.23 -7.25 14.97
C THR A 60 12.94 -5.75 14.86
N LEU A 61 13.19 -4.99 15.93
CA LEU A 61 13.03 -3.54 15.94
C LEU A 61 13.94 -2.87 14.90
N SER A 62 15.18 -3.34 14.77
CA SER A 62 16.14 -2.86 13.78
C SER A 62 15.69 -3.21 12.35
N ALA A 63 15.20 -4.42 12.12
CA ALA A 63 14.64 -4.84 10.84
C ALA A 63 13.44 -3.96 10.44
N PHE A 64 12.49 -3.71 11.34
CA PHE A 64 11.39 -2.78 11.08
C PHE A 64 11.85 -1.31 10.99
N GLY A 65 12.94 -0.94 11.66
CA GLY A 65 13.62 0.35 11.47
C GLY A 65 14.04 0.55 10.02
N THR A 66 14.69 -0.45 9.41
CA THR A 66 15.04 -0.38 7.98
C THR A 66 13.81 -0.32 7.09
N PHE A 67 12.75 -1.06 7.43
CA PHE A 67 11.48 -1.00 6.71
C PHE A 67 10.89 0.41 6.73
N ALA A 68 10.92 1.08 7.88
CA ALA A 68 10.44 2.44 8.07
C ALA A 68 11.24 3.47 7.27
N VAL A 69 12.56 3.32 7.17
CA VAL A 69 13.42 4.18 6.34
C VAL A 69 12.92 4.25 4.89
N GLY A 70 12.47 3.11 4.34
CA GLY A 70 11.88 3.07 2.99
C GLY A 70 10.61 3.93 2.87
N PHE A 71 9.78 4.03 3.90
CA PHE A 71 8.62 4.93 3.86
C PHE A 71 8.99 6.40 4.01
N LEU A 72 9.96 6.71 4.88
CA LEU A 72 10.44 8.06 5.09
C LEU A 72 11.06 8.64 3.81
N ALA A 73 11.60 7.79 2.94
CA ALA A 73 12.10 8.18 1.62
C ALA A 73 11.01 8.46 0.58
N ARG A 74 9.78 7.94 0.72
CA ARG A 74 8.73 8.08 -0.31
C ARG A 74 8.35 9.53 -0.63
N PRO A 75 8.17 10.46 0.34
CA PRO A 75 7.88 11.86 0.02
C PRO A 75 8.98 12.50 -0.85
N LEU A 76 10.25 12.20 -0.57
CA LEU A 76 11.39 12.68 -1.37
C LEU A 76 11.35 12.09 -2.78
N GLY A 77 11.05 10.80 -2.90
CA GLY A 77 10.85 10.13 -4.18
C GLY A 77 9.75 10.78 -5.03
N GLY A 78 8.60 11.06 -4.43
CA GLY A 78 7.49 11.73 -5.12
C GLY A 78 7.85 13.14 -5.61
N LEU A 79 8.64 13.89 -4.84
CA LEU A 79 9.14 15.21 -5.26
C LEU A 79 10.11 15.09 -6.45
N ILE A 80 11.08 14.17 -6.37
CA ILE A 80 12.11 13.97 -7.40
C ILE A 80 11.47 13.47 -8.70
N PHE A 81 10.73 12.36 -8.64
CA PHE A 81 10.16 11.72 -9.82
C PHE A 81 8.92 12.44 -10.34
N GLY A 82 8.20 13.19 -9.50
CA GLY A 82 7.18 14.12 -9.95
C GLY A 82 7.78 15.24 -10.82
N HIS A 83 8.83 15.90 -10.33
CA HIS A 83 9.53 16.93 -11.10
C HIS A 83 10.16 16.37 -12.39
N LEU A 84 10.79 15.19 -12.32
CA LEU A 84 11.38 14.52 -13.48
C LEU A 84 10.31 14.14 -14.49
N GLY A 85 9.15 13.65 -14.04
CA GLY A 85 8.01 13.30 -14.89
C GLY A 85 7.42 14.51 -15.60
N ASP A 86 7.31 15.64 -14.91
CA ASP A 86 6.82 16.90 -15.50
C ASP A 86 7.79 17.46 -16.54
N ARG A 87 9.11 17.30 -16.33
CA ARG A 87 10.14 17.86 -17.23
C ARG A 87 10.51 16.96 -18.40
N PHE A 88 10.59 15.64 -18.20
CA PHE A 88 11.14 14.69 -19.18
C PHE A 88 10.11 13.67 -19.68
N GLY A 89 8.88 13.68 -19.16
CA GLY A 89 7.79 12.78 -19.55
C GLY A 89 7.42 11.79 -18.45
N ARG A 90 6.12 11.60 -18.22
CA ARG A 90 5.59 10.74 -17.14
C ARG A 90 5.90 9.27 -17.39
N LYS A 91 5.80 8.79 -18.64
CA LYS A 91 6.19 7.41 -18.99
C LYS A 91 7.65 7.11 -18.62
N ARG A 92 8.57 8.03 -18.91
CA ARG A 92 10.01 7.83 -18.62
C ARG A 92 10.29 7.78 -17.13
N ALA A 93 9.68 8.69 -16.36
CA ALA A 93 9.78 8.67 -14.91
C ALA A 93 9.27 7.34 -14.32
N LEU A 94 8.10 6.88 -14.79
CA LEU A 94 7.49 5.61 -14.39
C LEU A 94 8.34 4.39 -14.78
N VAL A 95 8.97 4.38 -15.95
CA VAL A 95 9.88 3.28 -16.31
C VAL A 95 11.13 3.28 -15.43
N ALA A 96 11.69 4.47 -15.15
CA ALA A 96 12.88 4.59 -14.32
C ALA A 96 12.63 4.14 -12.87
N THR A 97 11.49 4.50 -12.27
CA THR A 97 11.11 4.07 -10.93
C THR A 97 10.86 2.57 -10.85
N LEU A 98 10.17 1.97 -11.84
CA LEU A 98 9.97 0.52 -11.90
C LEU A 98 11.32 -0.23 -11.95
N VAL A 99 12.23 0.20 -12.83
CA VAL A 99 13.56 -0.42 -12.98
C VAL A 99 14.39 -0.26 -11.72
N MET A 100 14.40 0.94 -11.14
CA MET A 100 15.10 1.23 -9.89
C MET A 100 14.61 0.35 -8.74
N MET A 101 13.29 0.19 -8.61
CA MET A 101 12.69 -0.64 -7.57
C MET A 101 13.04 -2.11 -7.77
N GLY A 102 12.78 -2.69 -8.96
CA GLY A 102 13.01 -4.12 -9.21
C GLY A 102 14.50 -4.52 -9.12
N ILE A 103 15.42 -3.66 -9.56
CA ILE A 103 16.86 -3.89 -9.38
C ILE A 103 17.22 -3.86 -7.89
N ALA A 104 16.78 -2.84 -7.14
CA ALA A 104 17.07 -2.75 -5.72
C ALA A 104 16.50 -3.96 -4.95
N THR A 105 15.27 -4.40 -5.27
CA THR A 105 14.66 -5.61 -4.71
C THR A 105 15.49 -6.86 -5.00
N SER A 106 15.91 -7.05 -6.25
CA SER A 106 16.73 -8.20 -6.64
C SER A 106 18.09 -8.20 -5.94
N CYS A 107 18.72 -7.03 -5.81
CA CYS A 107 19.98 -6.86 -5.08
C CYS A 107 19.86 -7.21 -3.60
N ILE A 108 18.71 -6.99 -2.94
CA ILE A 108 18.49 -7.41 -1.55
C ILE A 108 18.62 -8.94 -1.41
N GLY A 109 18.12 -9.69 -2.39
CA GLY A 109 18.28 -11.14 -2.45
C GLY A 109 19.73 -11.61 -2.60
N LEU A 110 20.63 -10.74 -3.07
CA LEU A 110 22.05 -11.04 -3.25
C LEU A 110 22.93 -10.55 -2.08
N LEU A 111 22.34 -9.90 -1.07
CA LEU A 111 23.14 -9.33 0.02
C LEU A 111 23.85 -10.41 0.85
N PRO A 112 25.12 -10.16 1.21
CA PRO A 112 25.80 -10.95 2.24
C PRO A 112 25.19 -10.66 3.61
N THR A 113 25.22 -11.64 4.51
CA THR A 113 24.71 -11.50 5.88
C THR A 113 25.74 -10.84 6.79
N TYR A 114 25.33 -10.47 8.00
CA TYR A 114 26.23 -9.89 9.00
C TYR A 114 27.42 -10.81 9.29
N ALA A 115 27.21 -12.13 9.31
CA ALA A 115 28.27 -13.10 9.54
C ALA A 115 29.40 -13.03 8.48
N SER A 116 29.11 -12.54 7.27
CA SER A 116 30.08 -12.45 6.17
C SER A 116 30.80 -11.11 6.09
N VAL A 117 30.10 -9.99 6.33
CA VAL A 117 30.64 -8.63 6.08
C VAL A 117 30.42 -7.65 7.24
N GLY A 118 29.94 -8.13 8.39
CA GLY A 118 29.68 -7.33 9.58
C GLY A 118 28.68 -6.20 9.33
N LEU A 119 29.00 -5.00 9.85
CA LEU A 119 28.15 -3.82 9.82
C LEU A 119 27.78 -3.35 8.39
N TRP A 120 28.54 -3.75 7.37
CA TRP A 120 28.19 -3.43 5.98
C TRP A 120 26.89 -4.11 5.52
N ALA A 121 26.52 -5.26 6.08
CA ALA A 121 25.29 -5.96 5.73
C ALA A 121 24.03 -5.09 5.98
N PRO A 122 23.78 -4.57 7.20
CA PRO A 122 22.64 -3.70 7.45
C PRO A 122 22.76 -2.34 6.74
N VAL A 123 23.97 -1.81 6.53
CA VAL A 123 24.17 -0.55 5.77
C VAL A 123 23.70 -0.72 4.33
N MET A 124 24.13 -1.78 3.63
CA MET A 124 23.70 -2.05 2.26
C MET A 124 22.19 -2.31 2.18
N LEU A 125 21.62 -3.03 3.17
CA LEU A 125 20.19 -3.25 3.27
C LEU A 125 19.41 -1.92 3.38
N VAL A 126 19.87 -1.00 4.23
CA VAL A 126 19.27 0.34 4.39
C VAL A 126 19.41 1.17 3.11
N VAL A 127 20.56 1.14 2.44
CA VAL A 127 20.77 1.87 1.18
C VAL A 127 19.84 1.37 0.09
N LEU A 128 19.73 0.05 -0.11
CA LEU A 128 18.79 -0.52 -1.08
C LEU A 128 17.34 -0.19 -0.70
N ARG A 129 17.02 -0.16 0.59
CA ARG A 129 15.68 0.20 1.07
C ARG A 129 15.34 1.67 0.86
N LEU A 130 16.31 2.58 1.00
CA LEU A 130 16.17 3.99 0.63
C LEU A 130 15.87 4.14 -0.85
N ILE A 131 16.60 3.42 -1.72
CA ILE A 131 16.39 3.42 -3.17
C ILE A 131 14.97 2.93 -3.51
N GLN A 132 14.53 1.81 -2.93
CA GLN A 132 13.15 1.32 -3.10
C GLN A 132 12.12 2.37 -2.65
N GLY A 133 12.35 3.00 -1.49
CA GLY A 133 11.45 4.03 -0.97
C GLY A 133 11.31 5.23 -1.89
N LEU A 134 12.42 5.71 -2.45
CA LEU A 134 12.43 6.79 -3.45
C LEU A 134 11.66 6.38 -4.71
N ALA A 135 11.85 5.16 -5.21
CA ALA A 135 11.18 4.68 -6.42
C ALA A 135 9.65 4.63 -6.25
N VAL A 136 9.16 4.06 -5.15
CA VAL A 136 7.72 3.97 -4.81
C VAL A 136 7.07 5.34 -4.69
N GLY A 137 7.81 6.33 -4.19
CA GLY A 137 7.34 7.70 -4.00
C GLY A 137 6.72 8.32 -5.26
N GLY A 138 7.25 7.98 -6.44
CA GLY A 138 6.83 8.53 -7.74
C GLY A 138 5.79 7.72 -8.51
N GLU A 139 5.49 6.48 -8.11
CA GLU A 139 4.74 5.51 -8.92
C GLU A 139 3.22 5.62 -8.75
N TRP A 140 2.75 5.68 -7.50
CA TRP A 140 1.33 5.49 -7.17
C TRP A 140 0.40 6.52 -7.81
N GLY A 141 0.80 7.80 -7.78
CA GLY A 141 0.01 8.86 -8.40
C GLY A 141 -0.15 8.65 -9.91
N GLY A 142 0.92 8.21 -10.60
CA GLY A 142 0.89 8.02 -12.05
C GLY A 142 -0.03 6.88 -12.48
N ALA A 143 -0.01 5.76 -11.76
CA ALA A 143 -0.82 4.57 -12.07
C ALA A 143 -2.33 4.83 -11.92
N VAL A 144 -2.75 5.47 -10.82
CA VAL A 144 -4.16 5.82 -10.58
C VAL A 144 -4.68 6.80 -11.64
N LEU A 145 -3.86 7.78 -12.00
CA LEU A 145 -4.22 8.77 -13.00
C LEU A 145 -4.36 8.14 -14.40
N MET A 146 -3.40 7.30 -14.81
CA MET A 146 -3.47 6.61 -16.10
C MET A 146 -4.74 5.76 -16.23
N ALA A 147 -5.12 5.03 -15.18
CA ALA A 147 -6.34 4.23 -15.19
C ALA A 147 -7.61 5.10 -15.25
N ALA A 148 -7.65 6.22 -14.52
CA ALA A 148 -8.80 7.12 -14.49
C ALA A 148 -8.97 7.93 -15.78
N GLU A 149 -7.88 8.37 -16.41
CA GLU A 149 -7.91 9.20 -17.63
C GLU A 149 -8.32 8.42 -18.88
N HIS A 150 -8.04 7.11 -18.92
CA HIS A 150 -8.45 6.22 -20.01
C HIS A 150 -9.83 5.59 -19.77
N ALA A 151 -10.52 5.96 -18.69
CA ALA A 151 -11.81 5.37 -18.33
C ALA A 151 -12.96 5.94 -19.19
N PRO A 152 -13.99 5.12 -19.51
CA PRO A 152 -15.23 5.63 -20.08
C PRO A 152 -15.90 6.66 -19.15
N ALA A 153 -16.59 7.65 -19.73
CA ALA A 153 -17.28 8.68 -18.97
C ALA A 153 -18.18 8.09 -17.86
N GLY A 154 -18.02 8.60 -16.63
CA GLY A 154 -18.77 8.14 -15.46
C GLY A 154 -18.24 6.86 -14.79
N ARG A 155 -17.19 6.22 -15.32
CA ARG A 155 -16.60 4.98 -14.75
C ARG A 155 -15.20 5.16 -14.17
N ASN A 156 -14.74 6.40 -13.99
CA ASN A 156 -13.38 6.74 -13.56
C ASN A 156 -13.01 6.10 -12.22
N THR A 157 -13.92 6.10 -11.23
CA THR A 157 -13.69 5.49 -9.91
C THR A 157 -13.54 3.96 -10.00
N PHE A 158 -14.35 3.32 -10.84
CA PHE A 158 -14.29 1.87 -11.06
C PHE A 158 -12.99 1.46 -11.76
N PHE A 159 -12.53 2.19 -12.77
CA PHE A 159 -11.26 1.91 -13.44
C PHE A 159 -10.06 2.25 -12.56
N ALA A 160 -10.13 3.32 -11.76
CA ALA A 160 -9.12 3.65 -10.77
C ALA A 160 -8.98 2.60 -9.66
N SER A 161 -10.06 1.87 -9.33
CA SER A 161 -10.01 0.82 -8.30
C SER A 161 -9.17 -0.39 -8.71
N PHE A 162 -8.93 -0.61 -10.02
CA PHE A 162 -8.02 -1.67 -10.49
C PHE A 162 -6.58 -1.44 -10.03
N ALA A 163 -6.14 -0.18 -9.91
CA ALA A 163 -4.84 0.11 -9.29
C ALA A 163 -4.87 -0.27 -7.79
N GLN A 164 -5.98 -0.05 -7.09
CA GLN A 164 -6.12 -0.44 -5.68
C GLN A 164 -6.14 -1.96 -5.47
N LEU A 165 -6.69 -2.73 -6.42
CA LEU A 165 -6.65 -4.20 -6.41
C LEU A 165 -5.21 -4.75 -6.53
N GLY A 166 -4.28 -3.94 -7.03
CA GLY A 166 -2.87 -4.32 -7.12
C GLY A 166 -2.27 -4.65 -5.74
N SER A 167 -2.68 -3.94 -4.69
CA SER A 167 -2.18 -4.17 -3.31
C SER A 167 -2.47 -5.57 -2.78
N PRO A 168 -3.74 -6.03 -2.67
CA PRO A 168 -4.02 -7.39 -2.23
C PRO A 168 -3.42 -8.45 -3.16
N ALA A 169 -3.38 -8.23 -4.47
CA ALA A 169 -2.73 -9.15 -5.41
C ALA A 169 -1.21 -9.28 -5.17
N GLY A 170 -0.52 -8.15 -4.95
CA GLY A 170 0.91 -8.14 -4.64
C GLY A 170 1.21 -8.82 -3.30
N GLN A 171 0.33 -8.62 -2.30
CA GLN A 171 0.42 -9.31 -1.01
C GLN A 171 0.26 -10.83 -1.16
N ILE A 172 -0.71 -11.29 -1.96
CA ILE A 172 -0.91 -12.73 -2.24
C ILE A 172 0.37 -13.33 -2.83
N LEU A 173 0.95 -12.69 -3.85
CA LEU A 173 2.18 -13.16 -4.49
C LEU A 173 3.35 -13.18 -3.49
N SER A 174 3.48 -12.15 -2.65
CA SER A 174 4.53 -12.05 -1.62
C SER A 174 4.42 -13.19 -0.61
N LEU A 175 3.22 -13.40 -0.06
CA LEU A 175 2.94 -14.46 0.90
C LEU A 175 3.15 -15.84 0.29
N LEU A 176 2.73 -16.05 -0.96
CA LEU A 176 2.96 -17.31 -1.66
C LEU A 176 4.45 -17.57 -1.88
N ALA A 177 5.22 -16.56 -2.30
CA ALA A 177 6.67 -16.70 -2.48
C ALA A 177 7.37 -17.11 -1.17
N PHE A 178 7.04 -16.46 -0.05
CA PHE A 178 7.58 -16.85 1.26
C PHE A 178 7.04 -18.18 1.78
N ARG A 179 5.80 -18.53 1.46
CA ARG A 179 5.19 -19.81 1.84
C ARG A 179 5.85 -20.98 1.11
N LEU A 180 6.20 -20.80 -0.16
CA LEU A 180 6.96 -21.77 -0.95
C LEU A 180 8.41 -21.86 -0.47
N ALA A 181 9.06 -20.72 -0.21
CA ALA A 181 10.41 -20.72 0.38
C ALA A 181 10.43 -21.41 1.77
N GLY A 182 9.34 -21.27 2.53
CA GLY A 182 9.15 -21.91 3.83
C GLY A 182 8.83 -23.41 3.79
N LEU A 183 8.77 -24.06 2.61
CA LEU A 183 8.75 -25.52 2.51
C LEU A 183 10.11 -26.14 2.86
N LEU A 184 11.17 -25.34 2.78
CA LEU A 184 12.50 -25.71 3.23
C LEU A 184 12.53 -25.83 4.76
N ASP A 185 13.44 -26.66 5.27
CA ASP A 185 13.74 -26.70 6.70
C ASP A 185 14.28 -25.34 7.19
N LYS A 186 14.30 -25.15 8.51
CA LYS A 186 14.66 -23.86 9.12
C LYS A 186 16.08 -23.42 8.74
N GLU A 187 17.03 -24.33 8.66
CA GLU A 187 18.43 -24.04 8.34
C GLU A 187 18.54 -23.62 6.88
N SER A 188 18.04 -24.41 5.95
CA SER A 188 18.03 -24.09 4.51
C SER A 188 17.33 -22.76 4.22
N PHE A 189 16.20 -22.50 4.90
CA PHE A 189 15.48 -21.24 4.75
C PHE A 189 16.33 -20.04 5.15
N LEU A 190 17.03 -20.11 6.30
CA LEU A 190 17.88 -19.01 6.80
C LEU A 190 19.18 -18.87 5.97
N THR A 191 19.70 -19.99 5.45
CA THR A 191 20.94 -19.99 4.67
C THR A 191 20.74 -19.41 3.28
N TRP A 192 19.66 -19.75 2.56
CA TRP A 192 19.43 -19.24 1.19
C TRP A 192 17.96 -19.06 0.80
N GLY A 193 17.04 -19.84 1.37
CA GLY A 193 15.63 -19.86 0.93
C GLY A 193 14.93 -18.50 0.95
N TRP A 194 15.22 -17.66 1.95
CA TRP A 194 14.66 -16.31 2.06
C TRP A 194 15.05 -15.37 0.92
N ARG A 195 16.11 -15.67 0.16
CA ARG A 195 16.57 -14.86 -0.99
C ARG A 195 15.69 -15.04 -2.22
N VAL A 196 15.05 -16.21 -2.37
CA VAL A 196 14.29 -16.58 -3.57
C VAL A 196 13.15 -15.59 -3.88
N PRO A 197 12.30 -15.18 -2.91
CA PRO A 197 11.27 -14.16 -3.16
C PRO A 197 11.84 -12.85 -3.73
N PHE A 198 13.01 -12.41 -3.27
CA PHE A 198 13.65 -11.19 -3.79
C PHE A 198 14.17 -11.38 -5.20
N LEU A 199 14.77 -12.54 -5.52
CA LEU A 199 15.30 -12.81 -6.86
C LEU A 199 14.19 -12.98 -7.91
N VAL A 200 13.04 -13.53 -7.52
CA VAL A 200 11.86 -13.64 -8.41
C VAL A 200 11.34 -12.27 -8.86
N SER A 201 11.59 -11.20 -8.08
CA SER A 201 11.27 -9.82 -8.46
C SER A 201 11.84 -9.43 -9.83
N ILE A 202 13.01 -9.96 -10.23
CA ILE A 202 13.59 -9.64 -11.55
C ILE A 202 12.69 -10.07 -12.71
N LEU A 203 11.97 -11.18 -12.56
CA LEU A 203 11.01 -11.67 -13.56
C LEU A 203 9.79 -10.74 -13.62
N LEU A 204 9.30 -10.33 -12.45
CA LEU A 204 8.21 -9.38 -12.33
C LEU A 204 8.58 -8.01 -12.90
N LEU A 205 9.82 -7.56 -12.72
CA LEU A 205 10.37 -6.37 -13.35
C LEU A 205 10.27 -6.46 -14.88
N PHE A 206 10.70 -7.56 -15.49
CA PHE A 206 10.61 -7.71 -16.95
C PHE A 206 9.16 -7.70 -17.44
N VAL A 207 8.24 -8.34 -16.71
CA VAL A 207 6.79 -8.30 -17.01
C VAL A 207 6.26 -6.88 -16.92
N GLY A 208 6.57 -6.16 -15.83
CA GLY A 208 6.17 -4.77 -15.64
C GLY A 208 6.72 -3.84 -16.72
N LEU A 209 7.98 -4.06 -17.13
CA LEU A 209 8.63 -3.28 -18.18
C LEU A 209 7.95 -3.52 -19.53
N ALA A 210 7.70 -4.78 -19.89
CA ALA A 210 7.01 -5.13 -21.14
C ALA A 210 5.63 -4.45 -21.22
N ILE A 211 4.87 -4.46 -20.12
CA ILE A 211 3.56 -3.80 -20.03
C ILE A 211 3.70 -2.29 -20.16
N ARG A 212 4.63 -1.65 -19.44
CA ARG A 212 4.83 -0.19 -19.47
C ARG A 212 5.34 0.33 -20.80
N LEU A 213 6.20 -0.43 -21.48
CA LEU A 213 6.67 -0.06 -22.82
C LEU A 213 5.53 -0.03 -23.84
N GLY A 214 4.51 -0.90 -23.67
CA GLY A 214 3.33 -0.98 -24.54
C GLY A 214 2.25 0.09 -24.31
N VAL A 215 2.38 0.96 -23.29
CA VAL A 215 1.42 2.04 -23.04
C VAL A 215 1.91 3.35 -23.68
N ALA A 216 1.04 4.04 -24.41
CA ALA A 216 1.31 5.35 -25.00
C ALA A 216 1.32 6.44 -23.90
N GLU A 217 1.97 7.57 -24.15
CA GLU A 217 1.97 8.71 -23.21
C GLU A 217 0.51 9.19 -22.97
N SER A 218 0.23 9.79 -21.80
CA SER A 218 -1.13 10.29 -21.52
C SER A 218 -1.52 11.40 -22.51
N PRO A 219 -2.68 11.32 -23.18
CA PRO A 219 -3.18 12.38 -24.06
C PRO A 219 -3.32 13.74 -23.37
N ALA A 220 -3.52 13.74 -22.05
CA ALA A 220 -3.57 14.96 -21.25
C ALA A 220 -2.18 15.61 -21.09
N PHE A 221 -1.13 14.79 -20.99
CA PHE A 221 0.26 15.27 -20.94
C PHE A 221 0.69 15.84 -22.28
N GLU A 222 0.37 15.17 -23.39
CA GLU A 222 0.66 15.67 -24.74
C GLU A 222 -0.04 17.02 -25.01
N LYS A 223 -1.31 17.15 -24.61
CA LYS A 223 -2.04 18.43 -24.71
C LYS A 223 -1.45 19.52 -23.82
N ALA A 224 -1.04 19.20 -22.60
CA ALA A 224 -0.42 20.17 -21.69
C ALA A 224 0.96 20.64 -22.20
N GLN A 225 1.73 19.73 -22.80
CA GLN A 225 3.02 20.06 -23.42
C GLN A 225 2.84 20.95 -24.65
N ALA A 226 1.83 20.66 -25.50
CA ALA A 226 1.48 21.50 -26.63
C ALA A 226 0.95 22.89 -26.22
N ALA A 227 0.38 23.03 -25.02
CA ALA A 227 -0.15 24.28 -24.47
C ALA A 227 0.88 25.15 -23.72
N GLY A 228 2.19 24.83 -23.79
CA GLY A 228 3.25 25.63 -23.16
C GLY A 228 3.79 25.08 -21.83
N GLY A 229 3.45 23.85 -21.47
CA GLY A 229 3.95 23.16 -20.28
C GLY A 229 3.03 23.28 -19.06
N PRO A 230 3.24 22.46 -18.02
CA PRO A 230 2.40 22.48 -16.83
C PRO A 230 2.50 23.83 -16.08
N PRO A 231 1.40 24.32 -15.48
CA PRO A 231 1.42 25.56 -14.70
C PRO A 231 2.40 25.49 -13.51
N PRO A 232 2.93 26.64 -13.04
CA PRO A 232 4.01 26.67 -12.06
C PRO A 232 3.63 25.97 -10.74
N ALA A 233 4.42 24.94 -10.40
CA ALA A 233 4.60 24.28 -9.10
C ALA A 233 3.39 24.25 -8.13
N PRO A 234 2.37 23.41 -8.38
CA PRO A 234 1.24 23.20 -7.47
C PRO A 234 1.68 22.73 -6.07
N VAL A 235 2.89 22.16 -5.91
CA VAL A 235 3.44 21.75 -4.61
C VAL A 235 3.55 22.93 -3.64
N ARG A 236 4.08 24.08 -4.09
CA ARG A 236 4.22 25.26 -3.22
C ARG A 236 2.86 25.77 -2.78
N GLU A 237 1.93 25.89 -3.73
CA GLU A 237 0.55 26.30 -3.45
C GLU A 237 -0.12 25.35 -2.44
N VAL A 238 0.04 24.04 -2.60
CA VAL A 238 -0.51 23.05 -1.67
C VAL A 238 0.07 23.22 -0.26
N LEU A 239 1.39 23.40 -0.14
CA LEU A 239 2.06 23.53 1.16
C LEU A 239 1.80 24.86 1.86
N THR A 240 1.44 25.92 1.14
CA THR A 240 1.14 27.23 1.74
C THR A 240 -0.35 27.48 1.94
N ALA A 241 -1.20 27.09 0.98
CA ALA A 241 -2.63 27.41 0.96
C ALA A 241 -3.53 26.24 1.39
N TYR A 242 -3.07 24.99 1.24
CA TYR A 242 -3.88 23.79 1.48
C TYR A 242 -3.31 22.84 2.54
N LEU A 243 -2.34 23.29 3.35
CA LEU A 243 -1.66 22.45 4.34
C LEU A 243 -2.64 21.80 5.34
N LYS A 244 -3.61 22.57 5.86
CA LYS A 244 -4.59 22.04 6.82
C LYS A 244 -5.47 20.93 6.22
N PRO A 245 -6.12 21.12 5.05
CA PRO A 245 -6.80 20.03 4.36
C PRO A 245 -5.90 18.82 4.03
N VAL A 246 -4.63 19.05 3.67
CA VAL A 246 -3.66 17.97 3.42
C VAL A 246 -3.36 17.16 4.69
N LEU A 247 -3.14 17.82 5.83
CA LEU A 247 -2.90 17.15 7.11
C LEU A 247 -4.12 16.35 7.57
N LEU A 248 -5.33 16.89 7.36
CA LEU A 248 -6.56 16.14 7.61
C LEU A 248 -6.67 14.94 6.66
N ALA A 249 -6.34 15.10 5.38
CA ALA A 249 -6.37 14.00 4.41
C ALA A 249 -5.33 12.91 4.74
N ALA A 250 -4.16 13.31 5.26
CA ALA A 250 -3.15 12.38 5.76
C ALA A 250 -3.69 11.61 6.96
N GLY A 251 -4.24 12.32 7.96
CA GLY A 251 -4.85 11.73 9.15
C GLY A 251 -6.04 10.80 8.84
N ALA A 252 -6.82 11.11 7.81
CA ALA A 252 -7.92 10.27 7.32
C ALA A 252 -7.42 8.97 6.67
N ASN A 253 -6.21 8.96 6.09
CA ASN A 253 -5.60 7.74 5.53
C ASN A 253 -4.86 6.90 6.57
N THR A 254 -4.65 7.41 7.79
CA THR A 254 -3.84 6.74 8.82
C THR A 254 -4.27 5.29 9.04
N PHE A 255 -5.58 5.03 9.14
CA PHE A 255 -6.09 3.68 9.32
C PHE A 255 -5.85 2.80 8.10
N ALA A 256 -6.14 3.27 6.89
CA ALA A 256 -5.95 2.48 5.67
C ALA A 256 -4.50 2.00 5.54
N ILE A 257 -3.53 2.89 5.81
CA ILE A 257 -2.12 2.56 5.70
C ILE A 257 -1.67 1.72 6.91
N ALA A 258 -1.91 2.19 8.14
CA ALA A 258 -1.39 1.54 9.33
C ALA A 258 -1.98 0.15 9.55
N SER A 259 -3.27 -0.06 9.27
CA SER A 259 -3.91 -1.38 9.47
C SER A 259 -3.25 -2.48 8.65
N VAL A 260 -2.86 -2.19 7.40
CA VAL A 260 -2.14 -3.13 6.54
C VAL A 260 -0.83 -3.56 7.20
N TYR A 261 -0.03 -2.62 7.70
CA TYR A 261 1.27 -2.97 8.28
C TYR A 261 1.16 -3.53 9.70
N LEU A 262 0.14 -3.16 10.46
CA LEU A 262 -0.14 -3.72 11.78
C LEU A 262 -0.59 -5.19 11.65
N PHE A 263 -1.58 -5.45 10.83
CA PHE A 263 -2.25 -6.76 10.76
C PHE A 263 -1.64 -7.71 9.72
N ASN A 264 -0.83 -7.23 8.76
CA ASN A 264 -0.17 -8.11 7.79
C ASN A 264 1.34 -8.23 8.03
N THR A 265 2.04 -7.15 8.39
CA THR A 265 3.50 -7.19 8.59
C THR A 265 3.88 -7.49 10.03
N PHE A 266 3.44 -6.66 10.97
CA PHE A 266 3.72 -6.84 12.39
C PHE A 266 3.07 -8.12 12.95
N MET A 267 1.85 -8.47 12.53
CA MET A 267 1.18 -9.70 12.95
C MET A 267 2.02 -10.97 12.72
N ILE A 268 2.83 -11.01 11.66
CA ILE A 268 3.76 -12.12 11.41
C ILE A 268 4.80 -12.20 12.53
N ALA A 269 5.43 -11.08 12.87
CA ALA A 269 6.40 -11.03 13.97
C ALA A 269 5.75 -11.35 15.31
N PHE A 270 4.57 -10.77 15.60
CA PHE A 270 3.83 -11.00 16.84
C PHE A 270 3.51 -12.48 17.06
N THR A 271 2.86 -13.11 16.07
CA THR A 271 2.42 -14.50 16.18
C THR A 271 3.58 -15.49 16.23
N THR A 272 4.65 -15.25 15.47
CA THR A 272 5.79 -16.18 15.39
C THR A 272 6.75 -16.03 16.57
N GLN A 273 6.97 -14.80 17.06
CA GLN A 273 7.95 -14.53 18.14
C GLN A 273 7.32 -14.62 19.54
N TYR A 274 6.09 -14.14 19.73
CA TYR A 274 5.45 -14.07 21.06
C TYR A 274 4.45 -15.20 21.31
N LEU A 275 3.74 -15.68 20.28
CA LEU A 275 2.75 -16.77 20.44
C LEU A 275 3.28 -18.15 20.02
N GLY A 276 4.45 -18.21 19.39
CA GLY A 276 5.08 -19.45 18.91
C GLY A 276 4.29 -20.14 17.79
N ILE A 277 3.47 -19.41 17.05
CA ILE A 277 2.72 -19.94 15.91
C ILE A 277 3.69 -20.20 14.75
N ALA A 278 3.52 -21.34 14.08
CA ALA A 278 4.36 -21.70 12.94
C ALA A 278 4.22 -20.68 11.80
N ARG A 279 5.35 -20.34 11.16
CA ARG A 279 5.41 -19.38 10.04
C ARG A 279 4.42 -19.75 8.92
N ALA A 280 4.38 -21.04 8.55
CA ALA A 280 3.45 -21.53 7.52
C ALA A 280 1.99 -21.22 7.87
N THR A 281 1.59 -21.42 9.13
CA THR A 281 0.22 -21.20 9.60
C THR A 281 -0.21 -19.74 9.46
N ILE A 282 0.61 -18.79 9.91
CA ILE A 282 0.25 -17.36 9.80
C ILE A 282 0.30 -16.89 8.34
N LEU A 283 1.23 -17.38 7.53
CA LEU A 283 1.29 -17.06 6.10
C LEU A 283 0.05 -17.58 5.36
N ASP A 284 -0.40 -18.80 5.65
CA ASP A 284 -1.61 -19.39 5.06
C ASP A 284 -2.87 -18.59 5.49
N ALA A 285 -2.94 -18.19 6.76
CA ALA A 285 -4.07 -17.39 7.24
C ALA A 285 -4.11 -15.98 6.62
N LEU A 286 -2.96 -15.32 6.50
CA LEU A 286 -2.84 -14.02 5.82
C LEU A 286 -3.09 -14.13 4.31
N LEU A 287 -2.76 -15.27 3.69
CA LEU A 287 -3.04 -15.51 2.27
C LEU A 287 -4.56 -15.53 2.02
N ILE A 288 -5.31 -16.27 2.86
CA ILE A 288 -6.77 -16.31 2.80
C ILE A 288 -7.33 -14.90 3.08
N ALA A 289 -6.82 -14.20 4.10
CA ALA A 289 -7.23 -12.84 4.40
C ALA A 289 -6.97 -11.86 3.24
N ALA A 290 -5.85 -11.99 2.52
CA ALA A 290 -5.55 -11.18 1.34
C ALA A 290 -6.50 -11.47 0.17
N VAL A 291 -6.94 -12.72 0.00
CA VAL A 291 -8.00 -13.06 -0.96
C VAL A 291 -9.33 -12.43 -0.54
N VAL A 292 -9.68 -12.46 0.75
CA VAL A 292 -10.86 -11.75 1.26
C VAL A 292 -10.74 -10.25 0.97
N GLN A 293 -9.57 -9.63 1.14
CA GLN A 293 -9.35 -8.22 0.80
C GLN A 293 -9.58 -7.96 -0.69
N LEU A 294 -9.04 -8.81 -1.57
CA LEU A 294 -9.18 -8.70 -3.01
C LEU A 294 -10.66 -8.70 -3.44
N VAL A 295 -11.47 -9.57 -2.84
CA VAL A 295 -12.91 -9.69 -3.13
C VAL A 295 -13.73 -8.59 -2.46
N MET A 296 -13.40 -8.22 -1.22
CA MET A 296 -14.18 -7.26 -0.44
C MET A 296 -13.96 -5.81 -0.85
N THR A 297 -12.83 -5.48 -1.50
CA THR A 297 -12.56 -4.14 -2.03
C THR A 297 -13.63 -3.68 -3.04
N PRO A 298 -13.92 -4.43 -4.13
CA PRO A 298 -14.98 -4.04 -5.08
C PRO A 298 -16.38 -4.15 -4.48
N VAL A 299 -16.62 -5.13 -3.60
CA VAL A 299 -17.91 -5.25 -2.87
C VAL A 299 -18.14 -4.02 -2.00
N GLY A 300 -17.13 -3.55 -1.27
CA GLY A 300 -17.18 -2.35 -0.45
C GLY A 300 -17.46 -1.09 -1.26
N ALA A 301 -16.82 -0.94 -2.43
CA ALA A 301 -17.13 0.14 -3.36
C ALA A 301 -18.61 0.12 -3.78
N ARG A 302 -19.16 -1.06 -4.11
CA ARG A 302 -20.56 -1.21 -4.51
C ARG A 302 -21.55 -0.91 -3.39
N ILE A 303 -21.26 -1.36 -2.15
CA ILE A 303 -22.06 -1.04 -0.97
C ILE A 303 -22.10 0.47 -0.74
N ALA A 304 -20.95 1.14 -0.86
CA ALA A 304 -20.85 2.59 -0.69
C ALA A 304 -21.69 3.36 -1.74
N GLU A 305 -21.72 2.91 -3.00
CA GLU A 305 -22.58 3.48 -4.04
C GLU A 305 -24.07 3.41 -3.69
N VAL A 306 -24.51 2.32 -3.04
CA VAL A 306 -25.91 2.13 -2.62
C VAL A 306 -26.26 3.04 -1.43
N ILE A 307 -25.35 3.17 -0.46
CA ILE A 307 -25.53 4.03 0.72
C ILE A 307 -25.59 5.52 0.34
N ARG A 308 -24.94 5.93 -0.77
CA ARG A 308 -24.91 7.30 -1.32
C ARG A 308 -24.36 8.39 -0.38
N ASN A 309 -23.94 8.01 0.82
CA ASN A 309 -23.33 8.89 1.82
C ASN A 309 -21.95 8.35 2.20
N GLU A 310 -20.93 8.78 1.45
CA GLU A 310 -19.54 8.37 1.64
C GLU A 310 -19.03 8.59 3.07
N ARG A 311 -19.40 9.73 3.68
CA ARG A 311 -18.95 10.08 5.03
C ARG A 311 -19.50 9.10 6.07
N LEU A 312 -20.81 8.83 6.03
CA LEU A 312 -21.44 7.91 6.97
C LEU A 312 -20.89 6.50 6.81
N PHE A 313 -20.68 6.06 5.56
CA PHE A 313 -20.06 4.77 5.28
C PHE A 313 -18.63 4.65 5.84
N LEU A 314 -17.79 5.67 5.62
CA LEU A 314 -16.43 5.70 6.17
C LEU A 314 -16.45 5.72 7.71
N GLN A 315 -17.36 6.47 8.33
CA GLN A 315 -17.51 6.50 9.78
C GLN A 315 -17.93 5.12 10.33
N GLY A 316 -18.87 4.43 9.69
CA GLY A 316 -19.30 3.09 10.08
C GLY A 316 -18.19 2.05 9.96
N THR A 317 -17.46 2.05 8.86
CA THR A 317 -16.30 1.15 8.66
C THR A 317 -15.18 1.43 9.66
N LEU A 318 -14.99 2.69 10.07
CA LEU A 318 -14.03 3.05 11.11
C LEU A 318 -14.46 2.63 12.51
N VAL A 319 -15.76 2.68 12.84
CA VAL A 319 -16.27 2.11 14.10
C VAL A 319 -16.05 0.60 14.13
N TRP A 320 -16.32 -0.09 13.01
CA TRP A 320 -15.96 -1.50 12.87
C TRP A 320 -14.46 -1.72 13.08
N ALA A 321 -13.61 -0.89 12.46
CA ALA A 321 -12.16 -0.98 12.59
C ALA A 321 -11.64 -0.71 14.01
N MET A 322 -12.36 0.08 14.81
CA MET A 322 -12.06 0.25 16.24
C MET A 322 -12.37 -1.02 17.03
N LEU A 323 -13.40 -1.78 16.66
CA LEU A 323 -13.85 -2.95 17.41
C LEU A 323 -13.22 -4.26 16.93
N ALA A 324 -12.88 -4.38 15.64
CA ALA A 324 -12.36 -5.60 15.03
C ALA A 324 -11.01 -6.13 15.59
N PRO A 325 -10.07 -5.30 16.10
CA PRO A 325 -8.82 -5.81 16.66
C PRO A 325 -9.02 -6.72 17.86
N TYR A 326 -10.02 -6.47 18.71
CA TYR A 326 -10.27 -7.27 19.92
C TYR A 326 -10.65 -8.73 19.62
N PRO A 327 -11.70 -9.03 18.82
CA PRO A 327 -12.00 -10.41 18.45
C PRO A 327 -10.90 -11.02 17.59
N LEU A 328 -10.21 -10.24 16.74
CA LEU A 328 -9.05 -10.74 15.99
C LEU A 328 -7.99 -11.31 16.93
N PHE A 329 -7.51 -10.53 17.90
CA PHE A 329 -6.45 -10.97 18.79
C PHE A 329 -6.89 -12.11 19.71
N TRP A 330 -8.14 -12.09 20.19
CA TRP A 330 -8.69 -13.20 20.97
C TRP A 330 -8.72 -14.51 20.17
N LEU A 331 -9.15 -14.45 18.90
CA LEU A 331 -9.13 -15.60 18.00
C LEU A 331 -7.70 -16.05 17.66
N VAL A 332 -6.74 -15.12 17.57
CA VAL A 332 -5.33 -15.43 17.34
C VAL A 332 -4.69 -16.16 18.53
N GLU A 333 -5.05 -15.80 19.76
CA GLU A 333 -4.58 -16.50 20.97
C GLU A 333 -5.00 -17.96 21.03
N THR A 334 -6.09 -18.35 20.37
CA THR A 334 -6.53 -19.76 20.31
C THR A 334 -5.55 -20.65 19.56
N LYS A 335 -4.63 -20.07 18.76
CA LYS A 335 -3.68 -20.77 17.88
C LYS A 335 -4.34 -21.73 16.85
N SER A 336 -5.66 -21.64 16.69
CA SER A 336 -6.43 -22.46 15.77
C SER A 336 -6.51 -21.78 14.41
N VAL A 337 -6.08 -22.47 13.34
CA VAL A 337 -6.00 -21.89 11.99
C VAL A 337 -7.33 -21.31 11.51
N PRO A 338 -8.47 -22.02 11.61
CA PRO A 338 -9.76 -21.47 11.17
C PRO A 338 -10.17 -20.22 11.96
N LEU A 339 -9.85 -20.15 13.26
CA LEU A 339 -10.18 -19.00 14.10
C LEU A 339 -9.29 -17.80 13.78
N ILE A 340 -7.99 -18.02 13.57
CA ILE A 340 -7.06 -16.97 13.09
C ILE A 340 -7.56 -16.39 11.76
N VAL A 341 -7.92 -17.26 10.81
CA VAL A 341 -8.47 -16.84 9.50
C VAL A 341 -9.73 -16.01 9.67
N LEU A 342 -10.67 -16.45 10.52
CA LEU A 342 -11.90 -15.71 10.81
C LEU A 342 -11.59 -14.33 11.39
N GLY A 343 -10.70 -14.24 12.37
CA GLY A 343 -10.30 -12.97 12.97
C GLY A 343 -9.68 -12.01 11.96
N LEU A 344 -8.75 -12.52 11.13
CA LEU A 344 -8.11 -11.72 10.08
C LEU A 344 -9.12 -11.28 9.02
N ALA A 345 -10.03 -12.16 8.61
CA ALA A 345 -11.08 -11.83 7.64
C ALA A 345 -12.01 -10.72 8.15
N LEU A 346 -12.45 -10.80 9.42
CA LEU A 346 -13.28 -9.76 10.04
C LEU A 346 -12.59 -8.40 10.06
N ASN A 347 -11.30 -8.37 10.39
CA ASN A 347 -10.50 -7.15 10.37
C ASN A 347 -10.33 -6.60 8.94
N VAL A 348 -9.99 -7.50 8.00
CA VAL A 348 -9.76 -7.15 6.60
C VAL A 348 -11.03 -6.60 5.93
N ILE A 349 -12.22 -7.14 6.22
CA ILE A 349 -13.49 -6.64 5.67
C ILE A 349 -13.65 -5.14 5.96
N GLY A 350 -13.40 -4.71 7.20
CA GLY A 350 -13.47 -3.29 7.57
C GLY A 350 -12.41 -2.44 6.84
N SER A 351 -11.17 -2.92 6.78
CA SER A 351 -10.09 -2.20 6.10
C SER A 351 -10.30 -2.09 4.58
N ALA A 352 -10.76 -3.16 3.93
CA ALA A 352 -10.97 -3.25 2.48
C ALA A 352 -12.11 -2.32 2.03
N THR A 353 -13.22 -2.33 2.78
CA THR A 353 -14.37 -1.47 2.51
C THR A 353 -14.02 0.02 2.73
N PHE A 354 -13.25 0.34 3.77
CA PHE A 354 -12.73 1.70 3.99
C PHE A 354 -11.81 2.16 2.85
N TYR A 355 -10.82 1.32 2.49
CA TYR A 355 -9.83 1.60 1.46
C TYR A 355 -10.47 1.85 0.09
N ALA A 356 -11.52 1.11 -0.24
CA ALA A 356 -12.27 1.26 -1.49
C ALA A 356 -12.85 2.68 -1.70
N VAL A 357 -13.18 3.40 -0.63
CA VAL A 357 -13.94 4.67 -0.70
C VAL A 357 -13.09 5.89 -0.35
N ILE A 358 -12.10 5.75 0.55
CA ILE A 358 -11.38 6.90 1.12
C ILE A 358 -10.71 7.79 0.05
N ALA A 359 -10.14 7.20 -1.00
CA ALA A 359 -9.49 7.95 -2.08
C ALA A 359 -10.48 8.87 -2.82
N GLY A 360 -11.67 8.36 -3.15
CA GLY A 360 -12.73 9.14 -3.79
C GLY A 360 -13.28 10.24 -2.89
N TYR A 361 -13.49 9.92 -1.61
CA TYR A 361 -13.96 10.88 -0.61
C TYR A 361 -13.00 12.08 -0.45
N LEU A 362 -11.69 11.81 -0.41
CA LEU A 362 -10.65 12.83 -0.29
C LEU A 362 -10.45 13.63 -1.57
N ALA A 363 -10.64 13.02 -2.74
CA ALA A 363 -10.60 13.72 -4.02
C ALA A 363 -11.60 14.89 -4.07
N GLY A 364 -12.78 14.71 -3.49
CA GLY A 364 -13.80 15.75 -3.38
C GLY A 364 -13.49 16.89 -2.41
N ALA A 365 -12.37 16.86 -1.67
CA ALA A 365 -11.98 17.91 -0.72
C ALA A 365 -11.03 18.97 -1.29
N PHE A 366 -10.51 18.75 -2.51
CA PHE A 366 -9.53 19.63 -3.13
C PHE A 366 -10.00 20.12 -4.52
N PRO A 367 -9.71 21.39 -4.88
CA PRO A 367 -9.94 21.91 -6.22
C PRO A 367 -9.17 21.10 -7.27
N THR A 368 -9.74 20.92 -8.45
CA THR A 368 -9.18 20.08 -9.52
C THR A 368 -7.73 20.39 -9.84
N ARG A 369 -7.31 21.67 -9.82
CA ARG A 369 -5.94 22.10 -10.13
C ARG A 369 -4.86 21.57 -9.18
N VAL A 370 -5.16 21.44 -7.87
CA VAL A 370 -4.19 21.01 -6.84
C VAL A 370 -4.48 19.61 -6.30
N ARG A 371 -5.63 19.03 -6.65
CA ARG A 371 -6.15 17.77 -6.11
C ARG A 371 -5.14 16.63 -6.17
N TYR A 372 -4.51 16.44 -7.31
CA TYR A 372 -3.54 15.37 -7.51
C TYR A 372 -2.35 15.49 -6.55
N THR A 373 -1.71 16.65 -6.55
CA THR A 373 -0.55 16.95 -5.70
C THR A 373 -0.91 16.88 -4.22
N ALA A 374 -2.06 17.41 -3.83
CA ALA A 374 -2.52 17.40 -2.44
C ALA A 374 -2.77 15.98 -1.90
N ILE A 375 -3.46 15.13 -2.67
CA ILE A 375 -3.72 13.73 -2.27
C ILE A 375 -2.41 12.94 -2.22
N SER A 376 -1.52 13.13 -3.21
CA SER A 376 -0.22 12.47 -3.23
C SER A 376 0.62 12.83 -2.00
N ILE A 377 0.75 14.13 -1.67
CA ILE A 377 1.48 14.57 -0.47
C ILE A 377 0.85 14.01 0.80
N ALA A 378 -0.49 14.06 0.93
CA ALA A 378 -1.20 13.51 2.07
C ALA A 378 -0.94 12.00 2.23
N TYR A 379 -0.99 11.24 1.14
CA TYR A 379 -0.77 9.79 1.13
C TYR A 379 0.69 9.44 1.47
N GLN A 380 1.68 10.13 0.88
CA GLN A 380 3.10 9.87 1.17
C GLN A 380 3.49 10.27 2.59
N PHE A 381 2.99 11.41 3.09
CA PHE A 381 3.22 11.83 4.46
C PHE A 381 2.59 10.86 5.47
N CYS A 382 1.36 10.40 5.18
CA CYS A 382 0.72 9.36 5.97
C CYS A 382 1.51 8.04 5.90
N GLY A 383 1.98 7.63 4.72
CA GLY A 383 2.84 6.47 4.52
C GLY A 383 4.11 6.53 5.37
N ALA A 384 4.79 7.68 5.35
CA ALA A 384 6.00 7.95 6.13
C ALA A 384 5.78 7.74 7.64
N LEU A 385 4.71 8.29 8.20
CA LEU A 385 4.43 8.22 9.64
C LEU A 385 3.69 6.95 10.03
N ALA A 386 2.53 6.70 9.44
CA ALA A 386 1.62 5.63 9.81
C ALA A 386 2.02 4.28 9.18
N GLY A 387 2.66 4.27 8.01
CA GLY A 387 3.11 3.03 7.39
C GLY A 387 4.35 2.46 8.07
N GLY A 388 5.44 3.23 8.02
CA GLY A 388 6.75 2.80 8.50
C GLY A 388 6.82 2.58 10.01
N LEU A 389 6.21 3.46 10.82
CA LEU A 389 6.37 3.41 12.28
C LEU A 389 5.43 2.43 12.98
N THR A 390 4.34 2.02 12.34
CA THR A 390 3.34 1.14 12.97
C THR A 390 3.93 -0.20 13.42
N PRO A 391 4.71 -0.94 12.60
CA PRO A 391 5.35 -2.16 13.06
C PRO A 391 6.33 -1.94 14.22
N ILE A 392 7.05 -0.80 14.24
CA ILE A 392 7.96 -0.44 15.32
C ILE A 392 7.19 -0.25 16.62
N VAL A 393 6.12 0.55 16.61
CA VAL A 393 5.25 0.76 17.79
C VAL A 393 4.62 -0.56 18.22
N GLY A 394 4.16 -1.38 17.28
CA GLY A 394 3.64 -2.73 17.57
C GLY A 394 4.66 -3.60 18.31
N THR A 395 5.92 -3.64 17.83
CA THR A 395 7.01 -4.40 18.46
C THR A 395 7.35 -3.87 19.85
N VAL A 396 7.40 -2.55 20.05
CA VAL A 396 7.61 -1.93 21.37
C VAL A 396 6.48 -2.30 22.33
N LEU A 397 5.22 -2.27 21.88
CA LEU A 397 4.07 -2.64 22.69
C LEU A 397 4.06 -4.14 23.04
N ALA A 398 4.37 -5.00 22.07
CA ALA A 398 4.47 -6.44 22.29
C ALA A 398 5.53 -6.77 23.35
N GLU A 399 6.71 -6.14 23.27
CA GLU A 399 7.78 -6.35 24.23
C GLU A 399 7.42 -5.82 25.63
N ARG A 400 6.96 -4.57 25.71
CA ARG A 400 6.66 -3.90 26.98
C ARG A 400 5.56 -4.61 27.76
N PHE A 401 4.59 -5.19 27.06
CA PHE A 401 3.47 -5.92 27.66
C PHE A 401 3.62 -7.44 27.51
N GLN A 402 4.84 -7.94 27.30
CA GLN A 402 5.17 -9.38 27.36
C GLN A 402 4.27 -10.26 26.48
N GLY A 403 3.94 -9.78 25.27
CA GLY A 403 3.10 -10.49 24.31
C GLY A 403 1.59 -10.37 24.54
N HIS A 404 1.13 -9.67 25.59
CA HIS A 404 -0.31 -9.39 25.76
C HIS A 404 -0.82 -8.55 24.58
N TRP A 405 -1.94 -8.97 23.99
CA TRP A 405 -2.45 -8.39 22.74
C TRP A 405 -3.25 -7.10 22.93
N TRP A 406 -3.85 -6.88 24.10
CA TRP A 406 -4.77 -5.75 24.32
C TRP A 406 -4.16 -4.36 24.05
N PRO A 407 -2.88 -4.07 24.34
CA PRO A 407 -2.27 -2.77 24.02
C PRO A 407 -2.17 -2.56 22.51
N ILE A 408 -1.94 -3.64 21.76
CA ILE A 408 -1.86 -3.61 20.29
C ILE A 408 -3.27 -3.40 19.71
N ALA A 409 -4.29 -4.04 20.29
CA ALA A 409 -5.69 -3.78 19.93
C ALA A 409 -6.06 -2.31 20.17
N VAL A 410 -5.73 -1.76 21.34
CA VAL A 410 -5.94 -0.33 21.66
C VAL A 410 -5.18 0.57 20.69
N PHE A 411 -3.94 0.22 20.32
CA PHE A 411 -3.19 0.98 19.31
C PHE A 411 -3.91 0.99 17.95
N GLY A 412 -4.41 -0.16 17.50
CA GLY A 412 -5.26 -0.25 16.30
C GLY A 412 -6.52 0.62 16.40
N THR A 413 -7.19 0.61 17.56
CA THR A 413 -8.34 1.47 17.86
C THR A 413 -8.00 2.95 17.77
N CYS A 414 -6.85 3.37 18.31
CA CYS A 414 -6.39 4.76 18.24
C CYS A 414 -6.12 5.19 16.79
N LEU A 415 -5.50 4.34 15.97
CA LEU A 415 -5.24 4.63 14.55
C LEU A 415 -6.56 4.83 13.77
N ALA A 416 -7.55 3.97 14.00
CA ALA A 416 -8.90 4.14 13.48
C ALA A 416 -9.57 5.42 14.01
N GLY A 417 -9.40 5.73 15.30
CA GLY A 417 -9.88 6.96 15.95
C GLY A 417 -9.38 8.23 15.28
N VAL A 418 -8.07 8.31 14.98
CA VAL A 418 -7.47 9.44 14.25
C VAL A 418 -8.13 9.61 12.89
N SER A 419 -8.32 8.51 12.15
CA SER A 419 -8.97 8.56 10.84
C SER A 419 -10.43 8.98 10.93
N PHE A 420 -11.17 8.53 11.94
CA PHE A 420 -12.55 8.93 12.20
C PHE A 420 -12.69 10.43 12.44
N LEU A 421 -11.83 10.99 13.30
CA LEU A 421 -11.81 12.43 13.56
C LEU A 421 -11.49 13.22 12.28
N CYS A 422 -10.50 12.77 11.51
CA CYS A 422 -10.09 13.46 10.29
C CYS A 422 -11.13 13.38 9.17
N VAL A 423 -11.73 12.21 8.94
CA VAL A 423 -12.85 12.04 7.98
C VAL A 423 -14.02 12.96 8.36
N THR A 424 -14.36 13.01 9.65
CA THR A 424 -15.43 13.87 10.18
C THR A 424 -15.11 15.36 9.95
N ALA A 425 -13.87 15.77 10.21
CA ALA A 425 -13.42 17.15 10.04
C ALA A 425 -13.39 17.58 8.56
N ILE A 426 -12.94 16.71 7.64
CA ILE A 426 -12.96 16.95 6.20
C ILE A 426 -14.39 17.10 5.68
N GLY A 427 -15.32 16.30 6.19
CA GLY A 427 -16.74 16.45 5.85
C GLY A 427 -17.28 17.85 6.15
N GLY A 428 -16.88 18.42 7.30
CA GLY A 428 -17.21 19.80 7.65
C GLY A 428 -16.54 20.84 6.74
N TYR A 429 -15.30 20.58 6.30
CA TYR A 429 -14.59 21.45 5.36
C TYR A 429 -15.25 21.44 3.96
N ARG A 430 -15.62 20.26 3.43
CA ARG A 430 -16.33 20.10 2.15
C ARG A 430 -17.66 20.84 2.14
N ALA A 431 -18.42 20.79 3.23
CA ALA A 431 -19.70 21.49 3.34
C ALA A 431 -19.53 23.02 3.27
N ARG A 432 -18.51 23.58 3.93
CA ARG A 432 -18.24 25.02 3.90
C ARG A 432 -17.80 25.52 2.52
N GLN A 433 -17.06 24.71 1.76
CA GLN A 433 -16.65 25.08 0.40
C GLN A 433 -17.81 25.07 -0.60
N ARG A 434 -18.77 24.14 -0.47
CA ARG A 434 -19.97 24.13 -1.33
C ARG A 434 -20.86 25.35 -1.09
N GLY A 435 -21.06 25.73 0.18
CA GLY A 435 -21.82 26.94 0.52
C GLY A 435 -21.20 28.26 0.05
N PHE A 436 -19.95 28.27 -0.40
CA PHE A 436 -19.26 29.43 -0.98
C PHE A 436 -19.32 29.47 -2.52
N LEU A 437 -19.79 28.40 -3.17
CA LEU A 437 -19.91 28.32 -4.63
C LEU A 437 -21.36 28.47 -5.11
N ASP A 438 -22.33 28.23 -4.22
CA ASP A 438 -23.77 28.37 -4.49
C ASP A 438 -24.35 29.72 -4.04
N GLY A 439 -23.51 30.66 -3.58
CA GLY A 439 -23.88 32.03 -3.22
C GLY A 439 -22.88 33.02 -3.81
#